data_AF-A0AA40DUL8-F1
#
_entry.id   AF-A0AA40DUL8-F1
#
_cell.length_a   1.000
_cell.length_b   1.000
_cell.length_c   1.000
_cell.angle_alpha   90.00
_cell.angle_beta   90.00
_cell.angle_gamma   90.00
#
_symmetry.space_group_name_H-M   'P 1'
#
loop_
_entity.id
_entity.type
_entity.pdbx_description
1 polymer ?
#
loop_
_entity_poly.entity_id
_entity_poly.type
_entity_poly.pdbx_seq_one_letter_code
_entity_poly.pdbx_strand_id
1 'polypeptide(L)'
;MFPAAYFEQTVDNLVDVIDSTLKGGGVCRHCGLDRAKDGIDLKLLLCGGCRKVKYCSKDCQRAGWRAHKSECKKNRGPKKE
;
A
#
# COMPACT_ATOMS: atom_id res chain seq x y z
N MET A 1 43.73 -4.51 0.13
CA MET A 1 42.47 -3.91 -0.38
C MET A 1 41.45 -5.02 -0.54
N PHE A 2 40.27 -4.91 0.08
CA PHE A 2 39.17 -5.83 -0.21
C PHE A 2 38.64 -5.54 -1.62
N PRO A 3 38.36 -6.57 -2.44
CA PRO A 3 37.87 -6.39 -3.80
C PRO A 3 36.51 -5.67 -3.78
N ALA A 4 36.35 -4.63 -4.61
CA ALA A 4 35.14 -3.80 -4.68
C ALA A 4 33.84 -4.61 -4.87
N ALA A 5 33.93 -5.80 -5.49
CA ALA A 5 32.82 -6.72 -5.67
C ALA A 5 32.17 -7.20 -4.36
N TYR A 6 32.92 -7.29 -3.27
CA TYR A 6 32.38 -7.71 -1.98
C TYR A 6 31.48 -6.64 -1.35
N PHE A 7 31.78 -5.36 -1.61
CA PHE A 7 31.00 -4.24 -1.11
C PHE A 7 29.66 -4.11 -1.85
N GLU A 8 29.68 -4.21 -3.19
CA GLU A 8 28.48 -4.15 -4.04
C GLU A 8 27.46 -5.24 -3.64
N GLN A 9 27.92 -6.47 -3.41
CA GLN A 9 27.03 -7.58 -3.07
C GLN A 9 26.33 -7.41 -1.71
N THR A 10 26.93 -6.68 -0.77
CA THR A 10 26.26 -6.37 0.51
C THR A 10 25.18 -5.29 0.35
N VAL A 11 25.33 -4.38 -0.62
CA VAL A 11 24.35 -3.32 -0.89
C VAL A 11 23.07 -3.91 -1.50
N ASP A 12 23.18 -4.79 -2.51
CA ASP A 12 21.99 -5.43 -3.12
C ASP A 12 21.16 -6.22 -2.10
N ASN A 13 21.81 -6.99 -1.23
CA ASN A 13 21.13 -7.74 -0.17
C ASN A 13 20.44 -6.81 0.85
N LEU A 14 21.04 -5.67 1.16
CA LEU A 14 20.42 -4.67 2.05
C LEU A 14 19.25 -3.96 1.38
N VAL A 15 19.33 -3.65 0.09
CA VAL A 15 18.24 -3.01 -0.66
C VAL A 15 17.02 -3.94 -0.74
N ASP A 16 17.22 -5.25 -0.95
CA ASP A 16 16.12 -6.23 -0.96
C ASP A 16 15.44 -6.37 0.42
N VAL A 17 16.22 -6.39 1.50
CA VAL A 17 15.69 -6.40 2.88
C VAL A 17 14.92 -5.11 3.19
N ILE A 18 15.43 -3.96 2.75
CA ILE A 18 14.76 -2.66 2.95
C ILE A 18 13.47 -2.59 2.11
N ASP A 19 13.47 -3.02 0.85
CA ASP A 19 12.25 -3.05 0.02
C ASP A 19 11.20 -4.02 0.59
N SER A 20 11.64 -5.18 1.08
CA SER A 20 10.78 -6.17 1.75
C SER A 20 10.15 -5.65 3.04
N THR A 21 10.90 -4.88 3.83
CA THR A 21 10.39 -4.29 5.08
C THR A 21 9.53 -3.04 4.86
N LEU A 22 9.75 -2.30 3.77
CA LEU A 22 9.00 -1.08 3.44
C LEU A 22 7.80 -1.31 2.51
N LYS A 23 7.60 -2.54 1.98
CA LYS A 23 6.50 -2.86 1.06
C LYS A 23 5.12 -2.86 1.73
N GLY A 24 4.61 -1.65 1.95
CA GLY A 24 3.26 -1.27 1.54
C GLY A 24 2.08 -2.02 2.13
N GLY A 25 2.14 -2.41 3.41
CA GLY A 25 1.01 -2.89 4.18
C GLY A 25 -0.14 -1.87 4.19
N GLY A 26 -1.18 -2.14 3.41
CA GLY A 26 -2.40 -1.36 3.41
C GLY A 26 -3.42 -2.02 4.32
N VAL A 27 -4.04 -1.25 5.21
CA VAL A 27 -5.21 -1.70 5.97
C VAL A 27 -6.49 -1.29 5.24
N CYS A 28 -7.51 -2.14 5.28
CA CYS A 28 -8.83 -1.79 4.81
C CYS A 28 -9.45 -0.74 5.75
N ARG A 29 -9.82 0.43 5.25
CA ARG A 29 -10.42 1.50 6.08
C ARG A 29 -11.76 1.13 6.71
N HIS A 30 -12.51 0.22 6.10
CA HIS A 30 -13.80 -0.21 6.63
C HIS A 30 -13.69 -1.45 7.53
N CYS A 31 -12.88 -2.41 7.10
CA CYS A 31 -12.86 -3.77 7.64
C CYS A 31 -11.62 -4.03 8.53
N GLY A 32 -10.65 -3.11 8.56
CA GLY A 32 -9.43 -3.23 9.36
C GLY A 32 -8.39 -4.22 8.83
N LEU A 33 -8.83 -5.18 7.98
CA LEU A 33 -8.00 -6.22 7.39
C LEU A 33 -6.70 -5.68 6.83
N ASP A 34 -5.61 -6.34 7.17
CA ASP A 34 -4.29 -5.96 6.73
C ASP A 34 -3.54 -7.13 6.12
N ARG A 35 -2.86 -6.81 5.02
CA ARG A 35 -2.08 -7.80 4.26
C ARG A 35 -0.99 -8.48 5.09
N ALA A 36 -0.47 -7.80 6.11
CA ALA A 36 0.72 -8.23 6.84
C ALA A 36 0.38 -9.14 8.03
N LYS A 37 -0.76 -8.94 8.70
CA LYS A 37 -1.20 -9.73 9.86
C LYS A 37 -2.12 -10.86 9.47
N ASP A 38 -3.03 -10.65 8.51
CA ASP A 38 -3.98 -11.69 8.14
C ASP A 38 -3.34 -12.72 7.18
N GLY A 39 -2.14 -12.44 6.64
CA GLY A 39 -1.45 -13.33 5.69
C GLY A 39 -2.24 -13.52 4.38
N ILE A 40 -3.22 -12.65 4.12
CA ILE A 40 -4.09 -12.73 2.97
C ILE A 40 -3.45 -11.91 1.84
N ASP A 41 -3.05 -12.58 0.76
CA ASP A 41 -2.62 -11.98 -0.51
C ASP A 41 -3.73 -11.20 -1.25
N LEU A 42 -4.71 -10.65 -0.53
CA LEU A 42 -5.80 -9.89 -1.12
C LEU A 42 -5.27 -8.54 -1.61
N LYS A 43 -5.37 -8.30 -2.92
CA LYS A 43 -5.01 -7.01 -3.53
C LYS A 43 -5.94 -5.91 -3.03
N LEU A 44 -5.47 -5.13 -2.05
CA LEU A 44 -6.21 -3.97 -1.56
C LEU A 44 -6.43 -2.99 -2.72
N LEU A 45 -7.69 -2.69 -2.98
CA LEU A 45 -8.14 -1.72 -3.96
C LEU A 45 -8.02 -0.32 -3.38
N LEU A 46 -7.33 0.55 -4.10
CA LEU A 46 -7.32 1.98 -3.80
C LEU A 46 -8.63 2.62 -4.27
N CYS A 47 -9.09 3.64 -3.56
CA CYS A 47 -10.20 4.45 -4.03
C CYS A 47 -9.84 5.09 -5.39
N GLY A 48 -10.61 4.81 -6.44
CA GLY A 48 -10.36 5.37 -7.78
C GLY A 48 -10.43 6.90 -7.87
N GLY A 49 -11.07 7.57 -6.91
CA GLY A 49 -11.18 9.04 -6.88
C GLY A 49 -9.96 9.72 -6.25
N CYS A 50 -9.63 9.35 -5.01
CA CYS A 50 -8.58 10.02 -4.23
C CYS A 50 -7.26 9.23 -4.14
N ARG A 51 -7.28 7.93 -4.45
CA ARG A 51 -6.15 6.99 -4.33
C ARG A 51 -5.40 7.01 -2.98
N LYS A 52 -6.00 7.56 -1.92
CA LYS A 52 -5.39 7.64 -0.58
C LYS A 52 -5.86 6.54 0.37
N VAL A 53 -7.06 6.03 0.16
CA VAL A 53 -7.66 5.02 1.04
C VAL A 53 -7.72 3.68 0.33
N LYS A 54 -7.40 2.61 1.06
CA LYS A 54 -7.38 1.23 0.59
C LYS A 54 -8.56 0.44 1.18
N TYR A 55 -9.11 -0.46 0.38
CA TYR A 55 -10.20 -1.36 0.75
C TYR A 55 -9.89 -2.77 0.26
N CYS A 56 -10.23 -3.80 1.03
CA CYS A 56 -10.03 -5.19 0.61
C CYS A 56 -11.03 -5.62 -0.49
N SER A 57 -12.15 -4.93 -0.66
CA SER A 57 -13.20 -5.27 -1.65
C SER A 57 -14.05 -4.06 -2.00
N LYS A 58 -14.76 -4.12 -3.14
CA LYS A 58 -15.74 -3.10 -3.54
C LYS A 58 -16.87 -2.96 -2.51
N ASP A 59 -17.25 -4.03 -1.82
CA ASP A 59 -18.24 -3.98 -0.73
C ASP A 59 -17.74 -3.15 0.45
N CYS A 60 -16.53 -3.42 0.96
CA CYS A 60 -15.92 -2.59 2.02
C CYS A 60 -15.77 -1.12 1.56
N GLN A 61 -15.52 -0.86 0.27
CA GLN A 61 -15.50 0.50 -0.27
C GLN A 61 -16.89 1.16 -0.24
N ARG A 62 -17.96 0.45 -0.63
CA ARG A 62 -19.34 0.97 -0.64
C ARG A 62 -19.86 1.21 0.77
N ALA A 63 -19.59 0.29 1.70
CA ALA A 63 -19.97 0.42 3.09
C ALA A 63 -19.22 1.58 3.78
N GLY A 64 -17.91 1.71 3.55
CA GLY A 64 -17.10 2.83 4.02
C GLY A 64 -17.32 4.15 3.25
N TRP A 65 -18.06 4.14 2.14
CA TRP A 65 -18.18 5.30 1.24
C TRP A 65 -18.82 6.51 1.92
N ARG A 66 -19.83 6.31 2.76
CA ARG A 66 -20.52 7.42 3.44
C ARG A 66 -19.56 8.26 4.28
N ALA A 67 -18.70 7.61 5.07
CA ALA A 67 -17.66 8.27 5.86
C ALA A 67 -16.55 8.83 4.96
N HIS A 68 -16.13 8.06 3.95
CA HIS A 68 -15.04 8.44 3.06
C HIS A 68 -15.40 9.57 2.08
N LYS A 69 -16.66 9.75 1.70
CA LYS A 69 -17.10 10.66 0.61
C LYS A 69 -16.56 12.07 0.75
N SER A 70 -16.63 12.63 1.97
CA SER A 70 -16.17 13.98 2.27
C SER A 70 -14.65 14.10 2.15
N GLU A 71 -13.90 13.14 2.69
CA GLU A 71 -12.44 13.08 2.57
C GLU A 71 -11.99 12.83 1.13
N CYS A 72 -12.71 11.95 0.42
CA CYS A 72 -12.47 11.62 -0.99
C CYS A 72 -12.55 12.86 -1.87
N LYS A 73 -13.56 13.72 -1.64
CA LYS A 73 -13.75 14.97 -2.40
C LYS A 73 -12.60 15.94 -2.16
N LYS A 74 -12.12 16.05 -0.92
CA LYS A 74 -10.98 16.93 -0.54
C LYS A 74 -9.65 16.43 -1.11
N ASN A 75 -9.47 15.11 -1.20
CA ASN A 75 -8.23 14.47 -1.65
C ASN A 75 -8.24 14.01 -3.12
N ARG A 76 -9.15 14.51 -3.97
CA ARG A 76 -9.06 14.25 -5.41
C ARG A 76 -7.83 14.97 -5.96
N GLY A 77 -6.72 14.27 -6.06
CA GLY A 77 -5.54 14.75 -6.78
C GLY A 77 -5.76 14.76 -8.29
N PRO A 78 -4.92 15.44 -9.07
CA PRO A 78 -5.01 15.42 -10.53
C PRO A 78 -5.02 13.96 -11.01
N LYS A 79 -5.90 13.64 -11.96
CA LYS A 79 -5.83 12.37 -12.66
C LYS A 79 -4.49 12.38 -13.41
N LYS A 80 -3.58 11.47 -13.08
CA LYS A 80 -2.45 11.21 -13.98
C LYS A 80 -3.04 10.41 -15.12
N GLU A 81 -3.12 11.06 -16.27
CA GLU A 81 -3.53 10.54 -17.57
C GLU A 81 -2.40 9.71 -18.17
#